data_AF-A0A7V3NKA4-F1
#
_entry.id   AF-A0A7V3NKA4-F1
#
_cell.length_a   1.000
_cell.length_b   1.000
_cell.length_c   1.000
_cell.angle_alpha   90.00
_cell.angle_beta   90.00
_cell.angle_gamma   90.00
#
_symmetry.space_group_name_H-M   'P 1'
#
loop_
_entity.id
_entity.type
_entity.pdbx_description
1 polymer ?
#
loop_
_entity_poly.entity_id
_entity_poly.type
_entity_poly.pdbx_seq_one_letter_code
_entity_poly.pdbx_strand_id
1 'polypeptide(L)'
;MKTITVDVWLYGALARYGGGAAGHANLQVDLPEGSTMADLLARLGLPTEERGITFINGQLSAMPGLQPDLGHVLRDGDRVGIFDPRSMWPFQYRHGAALTEEMARAMQEREDLGLHHAYTKAEPEG
;
A
#
# COMPACT_ATOMS: atom_id res chain seq x y z
N MET A 1 -24.85 13.06 -6.26
CA MET A 1 -23.72 12.62 -5.42
C MET A 1 -22.46 12.95 -6.19
N LYS A 2 -21.44 13.48 -5.53
CA LYS A 2 -20.17 13.81 -6.20
C LYS A 2 -19.34 12.52 -6.31
N THR A 3 -18.64 12.38 -7.42
CA THR A 3 -17.80 11.22 -7.75
C THR A 3 -16.36 11.68 -7.78
N ILE A 4 -15.45 10.79 -7.41
CA ILE A 4 -14.00 10.93 -7.54
C ILE A 4 -13.50 9.87 -8.51
N THR A 5 -12.46 10.19 -9.28
CA THR A 5 -11.77 9.25 -10.16
C THR A 5 -10.38 8.97 -9.61
N VAL A 6 -10.06 7.69 -9.42
CA VAL A 6 -8.78 7.22 -8.86
C VAL A 6 -7.99 6.49 -9.96
N ASP A 7 -6.71 6.82 -10.11
CA ASP A 7 -5.78 6.19 -11.06
C ASP A 7 -5.14 4.96 -10.43
N VAL A 8 -5.63 3.77 -10.78
CA VAL A 8 -5.24 2.51 -10.16
C VAL A 8 -4.30 1.73 -11.06
N TRP A 9 -3.16 1.34 -10.49
CA TRP A 9 -2.16 0.47 -11.11
C TRP A 9 -2.10 -0.85 -10.37
N LEU A 10 -2.37 -1.94 -11.09
CA LEU A 10 -2.30 -3.31 -10.57
C LEU A 10 -1.09 -4.01 -11.20
N TYR A 11 -0.17 -4.52 -10.40
CA TYR A 11 1.05 -5.16 -10.89
C TYR A 11 1.10 -6.67 -10.62
N GLY A 12 1.83 -7.39 -11.46
CA GLY A 12 2.01 -8.83 -11.37
C GLY A 12 0.71 -9.58 -11.65
N ALA A 13 0.41 -10.59 -10.83
CA ALA A 13 -0.80 -11.39 -11.00
C ALA A 13 -2.08 -10.59 -10.72
N LEU A 14 -2.00 -9.43 -10.06
CA LEU A 14 -3.16 -8.58 -9.78
C LEU A 14 -3.72 -7.92 -11.04
N ALA A 15 -2.95 -7.86 -12.14
CA ALA A 15 -3.41 -7.35 -13.42
C ALA A 15 -4.72 -8.01 -13.92
N ARG A 16 -4.96 -9.26 -13.51
CA ARG A 16 -6.19 -10.02 -13.82
C ARG A 16 -7.46 -9.33 -13.34
N TYR A 17 -7.40 -8.55 -12.26
CA TYR A 17 -8.54 -7.80 -11.73
C TYR A 17 -8.90 -6.58 -12.57
N GLY A 18 -7.94 -6.06 -13.36
CA GLY A 18 -8.17 -4.99 -14.32
C GLY A 18 -8.43 -5.47 -15.74
N GLY A 19 -8.69 -6.76 -15.95
CA GLY A 19 -8.84 -7.34 -17.30
C GLY A 19 -7.55 -7.36 -18.12
N GLY A 20 -6.40 -7.09 -17.51
CA GLY A 20 -5.09 -7.09 -18.17
C GLY A 20 -4.49 -8.50 -18.22
N ALA A 21 -3.99 -8.90 -19.39
CA ALA A 21 -3.27 -10.17 -19.58
C ALA A 21 -1.74 -10.04 -19.39
N ALA A 22 -1.21 -8.80 -19.27
CA ALA A 22 0.20 -8.51 -19.51
C ALA A 22 0.90 -7.86 -18.30
N GLY A 23 1.08 -8.61 -17.20
CA GLY A 23 1.97 -8.27 -16.07
C GLY A 23 1.63 -7.01 -15.25
N HIS A 24 0.75 -6.15 -15.76
CA HIS A 24 0.16 -5.00 -15.09
C HIS A 24 -1.18 -4.62 -15.75
N ALA A 25 -2.00 -3.86 -15.04
CA ALA A 25 -3.21 -3.22 -15.54
C ALA A 25 -3.31 -1.79 -14.98
N ASN A 26 -3.83 -0.86 -15.78
CA ASN A 26 -4.14 0.49 -15.37
C ASN A 26 -5.64 0.76 -15.57
N LEU A 27 -6.28 1.32 -14.55
CA LEU A 27 -7.71 1.58 -14.52
C LEU A 27 -7.97 2.98 -13.97
N GLN A 28 -8.96 3.65 -14.55
CA GLN A 28 -9.61 4.79 -13.91
C GLN A 28 -10.85 4.25 -13.21
N VAL A 29 -10.89 4.36 -11.88
CA VAL A 29 -11.99 3.82 -11.08
C VAL A 29 -12.79 4.97 -10.49
N ASP A 30 -14.06 5.05 -10.88
CA ASP A 30 -15.01 6.01 -10.34
C ASP A 30 -15.62 5.49 -9.04
N LEU A 31 -15.55 6.33 -8.00
CA LEU A 31 -16.06 6.04 -6.66
C LEU A 31 -16.86 7.25 -6.12
N PRO A 32 -17.83 7.06 -5.22
CA PRO A 32 -18.44 8.17 -4.50
C PRO A 32 -17.39 8.98 -3.72
N GLU A 33 -17.56 10.31 -3.63
CA GLU A 33 -16.72 11.15 -2.77
C GLU A 33 -16.78 10.68 -1.31
N GLY A 34 -15.61 10.59 -0.65
CA GLY A 34 -15.48 10.04 0.70
C GLY A 34 -15.28 8.52 0.75
N SER A 35 -15.18 7.85 -0.41
CA SER A 35 -14.84 6.41 -0.46
C SER A 35 -13.45 6.13 0.10
N THR A 36 -13.28 4.93 0.62
CA THR A 36 -12.05 4.45 1.26
C THR A 36 -11.27 3.49 0.36
N MET A 37 -10.06 3.13 0.79
CA MET A 37 -9.32 2.03 0.17
C MET A 37 -10.11 0.71 0.20
N ALA A 38 -10.87 0.43 1.26
CA ALA A 38 -11.73 -0.75 1.32
C ALA A 38 -12.81 -0.75 0.22
N ASP A 39 -13.42 0.41 -0.03
CA ASP A 39 -14.43 0.57 -1.10
C ASP A 39 -13.80 0.39 -2.48
N LEU A 40 -12.58 0.90 -2.69
CA LEU A 40 -11.83 0.68 -3.93
C LEU A 40 -11.55 -0.81 -4.17
N LEU A 41 -11.07 -1.53 -3.15
CA LEU A 41 -10.80 -2.96 -3.25
C LEU A 41 -12.08 -3.76 -3.57
N ALA A 42 -13.19 -3.42 -2.89
CA ALA A 42 -14.49 -4.02 -3.15
C ALA A 42 -14.96 -3.76 -4.59
N ARG A 43 -14.74 -2.54 -5.12
CA ARG A 43 -15.11 -2.16 -6.49
C ARG A 43 -14.32 -2.93 -7.55
N LEU A 44 -13.04 -3.22 -7.27
CA LEU A 44 -12.15 -4.04 -8.11
C LEU A 44 -12.40 -5.55 -7.96
N GLY A 45 -13.14 -5.96 -6.93
CA GLY A 45 -13.26 -7.36 -6.54
C GLY A 45 -11.94 -7.96 -6.07
N LEU A 46 -11.00 -7.14 -5.60
CA LEU A 46 -9.66 -7.55 -5.17
C LEU A 46 -9.67 -7.81 -3.65
N PRO A 47 -9.52 -9.08 -3.20
CA PRO A 47 -9.45 -9.38 -1.78
C PRO A 47 -8.21 -8.76 -1.14
N THR A 48 -8.38 -8.26 0.08
CA THR A 48 -7.28 -7.66 0.85
C THR A 48 -6.13 -8.64 1.10
N GLU A 49 -6.38 -9.95 1.16
CA GLU A 49 -5.34 -10.93 1.42
C GLU A 49 -4.40 -11.16 0.22
N GLU A 50 -4.87 -10.81 -0.98
CA GLU A 50 -4.14 -11.01 -2.22
C GLU A 50 -3.20 -9.86 -2.57
N ARG A 51 -3.30 -8.72 -1.86
CA ARG A 51 -2.42 -7.57 -2.07
C ARG A 51 -1.15 -7.71 -1.25
N GLY A 52 -0.04 -7.32 -1.88
CA GLY A 52 1.26 -7.24 -1.24
C GLY A 52 1.51 -5.83 -0.72
N ILE A 53 2.21 -5.04 -1.52
CA ILE A 53 2.55 -3.66 -1.20
C ILE A 53 1.54 -2.73 -1.87
N THR A 54 1.09 -1.71 -1.13
CA THR A 54 0.24 -0.64 -1.68
C THR A 54 0.90 0.71 -1.48
N PHE A 55 0.84 1.54 -2.52
CA PHE A 55 1.23 2.93 -2.48
C PHE A 55 0.06 3.83 -2.83
N ILE A 56 -0.11 4.91 -2.08
CA ILE A 56 -1.07 5.99 -2.37
C ILE A 56 -0.25 7.27 -2.57
N ASN A 57 -0.33 7.84 -3.77
CA ASN A 57 0.43 9.04 -4.16
C ASN A 57 1.95 8.91 -3.90
N GLY A 58 2.50 7.70 -4.09
CA GLY A 58 3.91 7.39 -3.85
C GLY A 58 4.29 7.14 -2.39
N GLN A 59 3.33 7.23 -1.46
CA GLN A 59 3.52 6.90 -0.05
C GLN A 59 3.12 5.45 0.23
N LEU A 60 3.91 4.73 1.01
CA LEU A 60 3.61 3.37 1.43
C LEU A 60 2.39 3.39 2.36
N SER A 61 1.35 2.64 1.98
CA SER A 61 0.09 2.55 2.72
C SER A 61 -0.14 1.14 3.30
N ALA A 62 0.32 0.10 2.62
CA ALA A 62 0.23 -1.28 3.11
C ALA A 62 1.40 -2.13 2.64
N MET A 63 1.65 -3.22 3.37
CA MET A 63 2.63 -4.24 3.06
C MET A 63 2.12 -5.63 3.50
N PRO A 64 2.73 -6.73 3.03
CA PRO A 64 2.34 -8.07 3.49
C PRO A 64 2.35 -8.17 5.03
N GLY A 65 1.23 -8.61 5.60
CA GLY A 65 1.06 -8.73 7.05
C GLY A 65 0.80 -7.42 7.80
N LEU A 66 0.69 -6.27 7.12
CA LEU A 66 0.26 -5.01 7.73
C LEU A 66 -0.48 -4.12 6.73
N GLN A 67 -1.79 -3.97 6.93
CA GLN A 67 -2.66 -3.29 5.97
C GLN A 67 -3.57 -2.25 6.66
N PRO A 68 -2.98 -1.17 7.20
CA PRO A 68 -3.67 -0.16 8.00
C PRO A 68 -4.47 0.83 7.13
N ASP A 69 -4.32 0.76 5.81
CA ASP A 69 -4.88 1.70 4.84
C ASP A 69 -6.33 1.45 4.48
N LEU A 70 -6.98 0.39 4.98
CA LEU A 70 -8.38 0.08 4.63
C LEU A 70 -9.33 1.25 4.88
N GLY A 71 -9.10 2.02 5.95
CA GLY A 71 -9.89 3.21 6.29
C GLY A 71 -9.41 4.51 5.64
N HIS A 72 -8.35 4.48 4.84
CA HIS A 72 -7.79 5.67 4.20
C HIS A 72 -8.81 6.22 3.18
N VAL A 73 -9.21 7.48 3.36
CA VAL A 73 -10.19 8.16 2.48
C VAL A 73 -9.48 8.64 1.22
N LEU A 74 -9.95 8.17 0.07
CA LEU A 74 -9.41 8.53 -1.23
C LEU A 74 -9.99 9.87 -1.71
N ARG A 75 -9.19 10.59 -2.48
CA ARG A 75 -9.52 11.88 -3.09
C ARG A 75 -9.50 11.78 -4.61
N ASP A 76 -10.18 12.73 -5.23
CA ASP A 76 -10.19 12.86 -6.69
C ASP A 76 -8.77 13.04 -7.23
N GLY A 77 -8.41 12.23 -8.23
CA GLY A 77 -7.09 12.22 -8.85
C GLY A 77 -6.00 11.47 -8.06
N ASP A 78 -6.32 10.82 -6.94
CA ASP A 78 -5.34 9.99 -6.23
C ASP A 78 -4.83 8.86 -7.12
N ARG A 79 -3.54 8.55 -6.97
CA ARG A 79 -2.88 7.43 -7.65
C ARG A 79 -2.61 6.30 -6.67
N VAL A 80 -3.15 5.12 -6.96
CA VAL A 80 -3.00 3.92 -6.13
C VAL A 80 -2.25 2.84 -6.88
N GLY A 81 -1.10 2.40 -6.36
CA GLY A 81 -0.33 1.29 -6.91
C GLY A 81 -0.39 0.06 -6.02
N ILE A 82 -0.91 -1.06 -6.52
CA ILE A 82 -1.06 -2.32 -5.77
C ILE A 82 -0.20 -3.41 -6.42
N PHE A 83 0.67 -4.03 -5.63
CA PHE A 83 1.62 -5.03 -6.08
C PHE A 83 1.27 -6.42 -5.55
N ASP A 84 1.46 -7.45 -6.39
CA ASP A 84 1.35 -8.86 -5.96
C ASP A 84 2.32 -9.16 -4.79
N PRO A 85 1.95 -10.01 -3.81
CA PRO A 85 2.77 -10.33 -2.63
C PRO A 85 4.16 -10.88 -2.93
N ARG A 86 4.37 -11.48 -4.11
CA ARG A 86 5.67 -12.01 -4.57
C ARG A 86 6.52 -10.95 -5.26
N SER A 87 6.01 -9.75 -5.44
CA SER A 87 6.77 -8.64 -6.03
C SER A 87 7.90 -8.26 -5.08
N MET A 88 9.14 -8.29 -5.56
CA MET A 88 10.30 -7.90 -4.76
C MET A 88 10.15 -6.46 -4.29
N TRP A 89 10.28 -6.23 -2.98
CA TRP A 89 10.41 -4.89 -2.42
C TRP A 89 11.81 -4.35 -2.73
N PRO A 90 11.96 -3.30 -3.56
CA PRO A 90 13.27 -2.71 -3.81
C PRO A 90 13.86 -2.17 -2.51
N PHE A 91 15.11 -2.54 -2.22
CA PHE A 91 15.84 -2.15 -1.02
C PHE A 91 15.83 -0.63 -0.76
N GLN A 92 15.74 0.18 -1.81
CA GLN A 92 15.67 1.64 -1.76
C GLN A 92 14.51 2.18 -0.89
N TYR A 93 13.41 1.43 -0.79
CA TYR A 93 12.26 1.82 0.01
C TYR A 93 12.35 1.35 1.48
N ARG A 94 13.38 0.57 1.87
CA ARG A 94 13.56 0.10 3.26
C ARG A 94 14.07 1.17 4.22
N HIS A 95 14.66 2.26 3.72
CA HIS A 95 15.33 3.26 4.55
C HIS A 95 14.83 4.71 4.34
N GLY A 96 13.72 4.91 3.63
CA GLY A 96 13.25 6.27 3.34
C GLY A 96 12.00 6.39 2.48
N ALA A 97 11.16 5.35 2.40
CA ALA A 97 9.85 5.51 1.76
C ALA A 97 8.99 6.48 2.59
N ALA A 98 8.37 7.46 1.95
CA ALA A 98 7.34 8.25 2.60
C ALA A 98 6.19 7.31 3.00
N LEU A 99 5.71 7.43 4.24
CA LEU A 99 4.62 6.62 4.78
C LEU A 99 3.35 7.47 4.85
N THR A 100 2.20 6.84 4.61
CA THR A 100 0.91 7.40 5.04
C THR A 100 0.86 7.49 6.57
N GLU A 101 0.02 8.37 7.12
CA GLU A 101 -0.09 8.55 8.58
C GLU A 101 -0.51 7.25 9.28
N GLU A 102 -1.42 6.50 8.66
CA GLU A 102 -1.91 5.21 9.14
C GLU A 102 -0.79 4.17 9.14
N MET A 103 0.04 4.13 8.09
CA MET A 103 1.18 3.24 8.01
C MET A 103 2.26 3.59 9.03
N ALA A 104 2.55 4.88 9.23
CA ALA A 104 3.51 5.34 10.23
C ALA A 104 3.08 4.92 11.65
N ARG A 105 1.80 5.11 12.00
CA ARG A 105 1.25 4.70 13.30
C ARG A 105 1.34 3.18 13.50
N ALA A 106 0.95 2.41 12.49
CA ALA A 106 0.96 0.96 12.55
C ALA A 106 2.39 0.37 12.62
N MET A 107 3.40 1.08 12.09
CA MET A 107 4.81 0.72 12.26
C MET A 107 5.32 1.02 13.67
N GLN A 108 5.00 2.19 14.23
CA GLN A 108 5.35 2.55 15.61
C GLN A 108 4.77 1.55 16.62
N GLU A 109 3.49 1.19 16.47
CA GLU A 109 2.85 0.18 17.32
C GLU A 109 3.54 -1.19 17.24
N ARG A 110 4.11 -1.57 16.08
CA ARG A 110 4.90 -2.80 15.95
C ARG A 110 6.31 -2.71 16.53
N GLU A 111 6.97 -1.55 16.45
CA GLU A 111 8.25 -1.32 17.12
C GLU A 111 8.07 -1.41 18.64
N ASP A 112 7.01 -0.77 19.16
CA ASP A 112 6.64 -0.77 20.57
C ASP A 112 6.22 -2.17 21.09
N LEU A 113 5.66 -3.02 20.21
CA LEU A 113 5.21 -4.37 20.55
C LEU A 113 6.21 -5.48 20.19
N GLY A 114 7.40 -5.19 19.66
CA GLY A 114 8.22 -6.27 19.10
C GLY A 114 9.71 -6.09 18.78
N LEU A 115 10.37 -4.93 18.89
CA LEU A 115 11.78 -4.82 18.49
C LEU A 115 12.65 -3.89 19.38
N HIS A 116 12.87 -4.31 20.64
CA HIS A 116 14.06 -3.93 21.41
C HIS A 116 15.23 -4.92 21.19
N HIS A 117 15.46 -5.39 19.96
CA HIS A 117 16.64 -6.19 19.65
C HIS A 117 17.76 -5.35 19.03
N ALA A 118 18.71 -5.04 19.90
CA ALA A 118 20.12 -4.76 19.62
C ALA A 118 20.46 -3.48 18.84
N TYR A 119 20.43 -2.35 19.55
CA TYR A 119 21.39 -1.26 19.29
C TYR A 119 22.17 -0.91 20.55
N THR A 120 22.82 -1.91 21.16
CA THR A 120 24.03 -1.65 21.95
C THR A 120 25.18 -1.45 20.98
N LYS A 121 25.33 -0.19 20.57
CA LYS A 121 26.60 0.52 20.31
C LYS A 121 27.83 -0.39 20.43
N ALA A 122 28.39 -0.82 19.30
CA ALA A 122 29.78 -1.23 19.27
C ALA A 122 30.63 0.03 19.52
N GLU A 123 31.12 0.18 20.74
CA GLU A 123 32.23 1.08 21.02
C GLU A 123 33.53 0.45 20.46
N PRO A 124 34.43 1.25 19.87
CA PRO A 124 35.65 0.73 19.27
C PRO A 124 36.62 0.28 20.35
N GLU A 125 37.18 -0.92 20.20
CA GLU A 125 38.37 -1.37 20.93
C GLU A 125 39.62 -0.72 20.33
N GLY A 126 40.50 -0.18 21.19
CA GLY A 126 41.90 0.14 20.86
C GLY A 126 42.31 1.57 21.13
#